data_AF-A0AAF5DJW6-F1
#
_entry.id   AF-A0AAF5DJW6-F1
#
_cell.length_a   1.000
_cell.length_b   1.000
_cell.length_c   1.000
_cell.angle_alpha   90.00
_cell.angle_beta   90.00
_cell.angle_gamma   90.00
#
_symmetry.space_group_name_H-M   'P 1'
#
loop_
_entity.id
_entity.type
_entity.pdbx_description
1 polymer ?
#
loop_
_entity_poly.entity_id
_entity_poly.type
_entity_poly.pdbx_seq_one_letter_code
_entity_poly.pdbx_strand_id
1 'polypeptide(L)'
;MRCITIVTYITVRYSYFSDIKASDLIVNMLNCLPSETLLQIFKYLSFNDIQNLETFEGLKDIISHYKVFLPREPRNLKIVCDNFGLNYFFTSINTSKNFNINSNKELINTIRNCSIEGFELHKINGMGNMTKLENDVFPEMYKSRQNNILSLSLIDVNIPSNDIIIWKQFIYNMLNRNCKTMIIDNVYLSKLFDHRIFNECRKMTHVKWIVNDSEEEEKIKCGERVMANFTYHIRHSSPHKMENLYAYMEMISPKSLVMFIETWLSISRPSRFTIVIEKCDDKWKEDFSNECIKNNLINYNRQINSNKSRYSYVKMRYDENNGITKVTFDSIIDMPTNLFSQRITYGRFYIDF
;
A
#
# COMPACT_ATOMS: atom_id res chain seq x y z
N MET A 1 7.70 18.96 14.36
CA MET A 1 8.43 20.18 14.79
C MET A 1 7.49 21.40 14.91
N ARG A 2 6.25 21.24 15.43
CA ARG A 2 5.25 22.34 15.52
C ARG A 2 4.58 22.48 16.90
N CYS A 3 4.31 21.38 17.60
CA CYS A 3 3.78 21.45 18.99
C CYS A 3 4.85 21.77 20.03
N ILE A 4 6.08 21.25 19.86
CA ILE A 4 7.24 21.72 20.62
C ILE A 4 7.37 23.23 20.43
N THR A 5 7.19 23.74 19.20
CA THR A 5 7.26 25.17 18.90
C THR A 5 6.20 25.99 19.64
N ILE A 6 4.98 25.49 19.84
CA ILE A 6 3.94 26.20 20.60
C ILE A 6 4.32 26.27 22.09
N VAL A 7 4.76 25.16 22.68
CA VAL A 7 5.20 25.09 24.09
C VAL A 7 6.47 25.93 24.31
N THR A 8 7.39 25.93 23.33
CA THR A 8 8.65 26.71 23.36
C THR A 8 8.42 28.19 23.10
N TYR A 9 7.46 28.56 22.25
CA TYR A 9 7.14 29.96 21.93
C TYR A 9 6.42 30.67 23.08
N ILE A 10 5.59 29.95 23.84
CA ILE A 10 4.92 30.47 25.03
C ILE A 10 5.91 30.59 26.22
N THR A 11 6.83 29.63 26.37
CA THR A 11 7.88 29.69 27.43
C THR A 11 8.91 30.79 27.21
N VAL A 12 9.19 31.20 25.97
CA VAL A 12 10.19 32.25 25.67
C VAL A 12 9.60 33.68 25.76
N ARG A 13 8.29 33.87 25.57
CA ARG A 13 7.64 35.19 25.58
C ARG A 13 7.07 35.64 26.93
N TYR A 14 6.88 34.71 27.85
CA TYR A 14 6.26 34.99 29.14
C TYR A 14 7.27 34.67 30.26
N SER A 15 8.03 35.69 30.68
CA SER A 15 8.75 35.67 31.96
C SER A 15 7.73 35.79 33.09
N TYR A 16 7.09 34.69 33.44
CA TYR A 16 6.06 34.64 34.48
C TYR A 16 6.53 33.83 35.69
N PHE A 17 6.00 34.23 36.85
CA PHE A 17 6.34 33.84 38.21
C PHE A 17 6.67 32.35 38.41
N SER A 18 7.60 32.11 39.33
CA SER A 18 8.41 30.91 39.59
C SER A 18 7.71 29.59 39.92
N ASP A 19 6.38 29.49 39.92
CA ASP A 19 5.69 28.33 40.52
C ASP A 19 4.69 27.61 39.59
N ILE A 20 4.59 27.98 38.31
CA ILE A 20 3.68 27.30 37.36
C ILE A 20 4.47 26.84 36.13
N LYS A 21 4.56 25.51 35.92
CA LYS A 21 5.15 24.95 34.70
C LYS A 21 4.28 25.38 33.52
N ALA A 22 4.88 25.92 32.46
CA ALA A 22 4.15 26.30 31.26
C ALA A 22 3.31 25.16 30.65
N SER A 23 3.70 23.90 30.87
CA SER A 23 2.91 22.72 30.53
C SER A 23 1.55 22.71 31.23
N ASP A 24 1.51 23.06 32.51
CA ASP A 24 0.31 22.99 33.34
C ASP A 24 -0.64 24.14 32.96
N LEU A 25 -0.09 25.31 32.62
CA LEU A 25 -0.86 26.42 32.03
C LEU A 25 -1.49 26.03 30.68
N ILE A 26 -0.73 25.39 29.80
CA ILE A 26 -1.23 24.96 28.48
C ILE A 26 -2.30 23.88 28.65
N VAL A 27 -2.11 22.91 29.55
CA VAL A 27 -3.10 21.86 29.84
C VAL A 27 -4.35 22.47 30.47
N ASN A 28 -4.21 23.42 31.40
CA ASN A 28 -5.35 24.15 31.96
C ASN A 28 -6.09 24.96 30.88
N MET A 29 -5.37 25.63 29.98
CA MET A 29 -5.98 26.33 28.84
C MET A 29 -6.69 25.38 27.88
N LEU A 30 -6.12 24.20 27.61
CA LEU A 30 -6.75 23.16 26.80
C LEU A 30 -8.00 22.59 27.49
N ASN A 31 -7.96 22.34 28.80
CA ASN A 31 -9.10 21.86 29.57
C ASN A 31 -10.28 22.86 29.58
N CYS A 32 -10.03 24.15 29.33
CA CYS A 32 -11.07 25.17 29.17
C CYS A 32 -11.75 25.15 27.78
N LEU A 33 -11.23 24.38 26.81
CA LEU A 33 -11.82 24.28 25.48
C LEU A 33 -12.93 23.22 25.45
N PRO A 34 -14.00 23.44 24.66
CA PRO A 34 -14.99 22.40 24.39
C PRO A 34 -14.36 21.13 23.83
N SER A 35 -14.94 19.97 24.14
CA SER A 35 -14.40 18.67 23.76
C SER A 35 -14.26 18.51 22.24
N GLU A 36 -15.12 19.17 21.48
CA GLU A 36 -15.12 19.24 20.01
C GLU A 36 -13.91 20.03 19.49
N THR A 37 -13.55 21.12 20.16
CA THR A 37 -12.38 21.93 19.84
C THR A 37 -11.11 21.15 20.14
N LEU A 38 -11.06 20.45 21.29
CA LEU A 38 -9.94 19.56 21.61
C LEU A 38 -9.80 18.43 20.60
N LEU A 39 -10.91 17.81 20.20
CA LEU A 39 -10.92 16.79 19.16
C LEU A 39 -10.37 17.33 17.82
N GLN A 40 -10.75 18.55 17.44
CA GLN A 40 -10.22 19.19 16.24
C GLN A 40 -8.71 19.43 16.34
N ILE A 41 -8.20 19.88 17.49
CA ILE A 41 -6.77 20.08 17.73
C ILE A 41 -6.04 18.73 17.67
N PHE A 42 -6.53 17.73 18.40
CA PHE A 42 -5.88 16.43 18.55
C PHE A 42 -5.82 15.62 17.25
N LYS A 43 -6.77 15.82 16.33
CA LYS A 43 -6.73 15.19 14.99
C LYS A 43 -5.50 15.57 14.16
N TYR A 44 -4.86 16.70 14.43
CA TYR A 44 -3.65 17.14 13.72
C TYR A 44 -2.34 16.66 14.34
N LEU A 45 -2.42 15.97 15.47
CA LEU A 45 -1.26 15.48 16.21
C LEU A 45 -0.77 14.15 15.64
N SER A 46 0.44 13.73 16.01
CA SER A 46 0.90 12.36 15.74
C SER A 46 0.39 11.40 16.81
N PHE A 47 0.42 10.10 16.54
CA PHE A 47 0.12 9.08 17.57
C PHE A 47 0.96 9.27 18.84
N ASN A 48 2.26 9.56 18.71
CA ASN A 48 3.14 9.80 19.85
C ASN A 48 2.72 11.04 20.66
N ASP A 49 2.28 12.10 19.98
CA ASP A 49 1.77 13.30 20.65
C ASP A 49 0.48 12.98 21.43
N ILE A 50 -0.43 12.18 20.86
CA ILE A 50 -1.63 11.71 21.58
C ILE A 50 -1.27 10.87 22.79
N GLN A 51 -0.34 9.92 22.67
CA GLN A 51 0.14 9.13 23.81
C GLN A 51 0.73 10.01 24.92
N ASN A 52 1.47 11.06 24.55
CA ASN A 52 1.99 12.01 25.52
C ASN A 52 0.87 12.80 26.21
N LEU A 53 -0.19 13.18 25.48
CA LEU A 53 -1.33 13.90 26.07
C LEU A 53 -2.18 13.02 27.01
N GLU A 54 -2.22 11.70 26.81
CA GLU A 54 -2.89 10.76 27.71
C GLU A 54 -2.27 10.71 29.11
N THR A 55 -1.07 11.27 29.30
CA THR A 55 -0.42 11.38 30.61
C THR A 55 -1.04 12.45 31.51
N PHE A 56 -1.85 13.37 30.96
CA PHE A 56 -2.55 14.41 31.73
C PHE A 56 -3.99 13.98 32.05
N GLU A 57 -4.36 13.92 33.33
CA GLU A 57 -5.64 13.38 33.80
C GLU A 57 -6.87 14.01 33.11
N GLY A 58 -6.91 15.34 32.96
CA GLY A 58 -8.03 16.05 32.32
C GLY A 58 -8.20 15.77 30.82
N LEU A 59 -7.13 15.34 30.14
CA LEU A 59 -7.17 15.02 28.71
C LEU A 59 -7.37 13.52 28.45
N LYS A 60 -6.99 12.67 29.41
CA LYS A 60 -7.07 11.21 29.30
C LYS A 60 -8.49 10.72 28.99
N ASP A 61 -9.49 11.24 29.70
CA ASP A 61 -10.89 10.82 29.50
C ASP A 61 -11.41 11.27 28.13
N ILE A 62 -11.03 12.48 27.69
CA ILE A 62 -11.38 13.02 26.37
C ILE A 62 -10.73 12.17 25.26
N ILE A 63 -9.44 11.85 25.39
CA ILE A 63 -8.72 11.03 24.41
C ILE A 63 -9.28 9.61 24.36
N SER A 64 -9.60 9.02 25.52
CA SER A 64 -10.23 7.69 25.60
C SER A 64 -11.60 7.68 24.93
N HIS A 65 -12.43 8.70 25.20
CA HIS A 65 -13.76 8.84 24.60
C HIS A 65 -13.69 8.99 23.07
N TYR A 66 -12.74 9.78 22.57
CA TYR A 66 -12.58 10.04 21.14
C TYR A 66 -11.51 9.17 20.45
N LYS A 67 -11.03 8.09 21.07
CA LYS A 67 -9.85 7.33 20.60
C LYS A 67 -9.92 6.92 19.13
N VAL A 68 -11.09 6.47 18.67
CA VAL A 68 -11.31 6.04 17.27
C VAL A 68 -11.27 7.17 16.24
N PHE A 69 -11.33 8.43 16.69
CA PHE A 69 -11.23 9.64 15.87
C PHE A 69 -9.83 10.25 15.88
N LEU A 70 -8.94 9.74 16.74
CA LEU A 70 -7.60 10.25 16.96
C LEU A 70 -6.57 9.36 16.26
N PRO A 71 -5.37 9.91 15.96
CA PRO A 71 -4.23 9.12 15.51
C PRO A 71 -3.94 7.94 16.45
N ARG A 72 -3.86 6.73 15.90
CA ARG A 72 -3.61 5.46 16.62
C ARG A 72 -2.34 4.80 16.12
N GLU A 73 -1.84 3.82 16.86
CA GLU A 73 -0.61 3.10 16.51
C GLU A 73 -0.78 2.37 15.17
N PRO A 74 0.07 2.61 14.16
CA PRO A 74 -0.05 1.96 12.88
C PRO A 74 0.41 0.49 12.93
N ARG A 75 -0.41 -0.43 12.44
CA ARG A 75 -0.18 -1.89 12.47
C ARG A 75 -0.63 -2.58 11.20
N ASN A 76 -0.04 -3.73 10.90
CA ASN A 76 -0.53 -4.68 9.91
C ASN A 76 -1.31 -5.79 10.61
N LEU A 77 -2.50 -6.11 10.09
CA LEU A 77 -3.32 -7.23 10.49
C LEU A 77 -3.23 -8.31 9.41
N LYS A 78 -2.76 -9.49 9.79
CA LYS A 78 -2.80 -10.70 8.97
C LYS A 78 -3.71 -11.73 9.62
N ILE A 79 -4.66 -12.26 8.87
CA ILE A 79 -5.55 -13.33 9.30
C ILE A 79 -5.26 -14.57 8.44
N VAL A 80 -4.88 -15.65 9.10
CA VAL A 80 -4.55 -16.92 8.44
C VAL A 80 -5.53 -17.98 8.92
N CYS A 81 -6.11 -18.75 8.00
CA CYS A 81 -6.79 -19.97 8.38
C CYS A 81 -5.81 -21.15 8.37
N ASP A 82 -5.74 -21.88 9.47
CA ASP A 82 -5.06 -23.16 9.56
C ASP A 82 -6.03 -24.26 10.04
N ASN A 83 -5.48 -25.43 10.41
CA ASN A 83 -6.28 -26.57 10.89
C ASN A 83 -7.05 -26.28 12.19
N PHE A 84 -6.69 -25.24 12.96
CA PHE A 84 -7.32 -24.86 14.22
C PHE A 84 -8.34 -23.73 14.06
N GLY A 85 -8.40 -23.10 12.88
CA GLY A 85 -9.32 -22.02 12.56
C GLY A 85 -8.59 -20.74 12.18
N LEU A 86 -9.15 -19.59 12.56
CA LEU A 86 -8.60 -18.28 12.25
C LEU A 86 -7.57 -17.86 13.30
N ASN A 87 -6.37 -17.54 12.85
CA ASN A 87 -5.31 -16.93 13.65
C ASN A 87 -5.10 -15.47 13.24
N TYR A 88 -4.87 -14.60 14.22
CA TYR A 88 -4.78 -13.15 14.02
C TYR A 88 -3.40 -12.64 14.44
N PHE A 89 -2.65 -12.12 13.48
CA PHE A 89 -1.31 -11.58 13.68
C PHE A 89 -1.31 -10.08 13.53
N PHE A 90 -0.80 -9.38 14.54
CA PHE A 90 -0.56 -7.95 14.49
C PHE A 90 0.94 -7.66 14.47
N THR A 91 1.38 -6.97 13.44
CA THR A 91 2.78 -6.53 13.29
C THR A 91 2.84 -5.02 13.40
N SER A 92 3.70 -4.49 14.27
CA SER A 92 3.97 -3.05 14.27
C SER A 92 4.75 -2.67 13.00
N ILE A 93 4.39 -1.56 12.37
CA ILE A 93 5.06 -1.12 11.13
C ILE A 93 6.50 -0.71 11.40
N ASN A 94 6.77 -0.18 12.60
CA ASN A 94 8.08 0.35 12.98
C ASN A 94 8.95 -0.67 13.73
N THR A 95 8.33 -1.69 14.31
CA THR A 95 9.04 -2.74 15.05
C THR A 95 8.50 -4.06 14.54
N SER A 96 9.34 -4.93 14.00
CA SER A 96 8.98 -6.28 13.53
C SER A 96 8.47 -7.22 14.65
N LYS A 97 8.03 -6.64 15.77
CA LYS A 97 7.32 -7.28 16.87
C LYS A 97 5.94 -7.70 16.37
N ASN A 98 5.81 -9.00 16.21
CA ASN A 98 4.54 -9.67 15.98
C ASN A 98 3.98 -10.10 17.32
N PHE A 99 2.67 -9.96 17.50
CA PHE A 99 1.97 -10.71 18.53
C PHE A 99 0.77 -11.42 17.92
N ASN A 100 0.53 -12.63 18.44
CA ASN A 100 -0.64 -13.41 18.13
C ASN A 100 -1.74 -13.05 19.15
N ILE A 101 -2.98 -13.00 18.69
CA ILE A 101 -4.14 -12.80 19.53
C ILE A 101 -4.89 -14.12 19.68
N ASN A 102 -5.10 -14.54 20.92
CA ASN A 102 -5.72 -15.84 21.22
C ASN A 102 -7.20 -15.70 21.63
N SER A 103 -7.69 -14.48 21.90
CA SER A 103 -9.07 -14.25 22.30
C SER A 103 -9.77 -13.20 21.44
N ASN A 104 -11.08 -13.38 21.21
CA ASN A 104 -11.89 -12.40 20.48
C ASN A 104 -11.90 -11.03 21.22
N LYS A 105 -11.90 -11.04 22.57
CA LYS A 105 -11.84 -9.79 23.36
C LYS A 105 -10.56 -8.99 23.10
N GLU A 106 -9.41 -9.65 23.03
CA GLU A 106 -8.14 -9.01 22.67
C GLU A 106 -8.16 -8.51 21.23
N LEU A 107 -8.74 -9.27 20.30
CA LEU A 107 -8.84 -8.89 18.89
C LEU A 107 -9.62 -7.58 18.74
N ILE A 108 -10.81 -7.52 19.33
CA ILE A 108 -11.68 -6.35 19.32
C ILE A 108 -10.96 -5.16 19.97
N ASN A 109 -10.30 -5.37 21.11
CA ASN A 109 -9.57 -4.31 21.81
C ASN A 109 -8.40 -3.78 20.97
N THR A 110 -7.65 -4.66 20.31
CA THR A 110 -6.53 -4.25 19.45
C THR A 110 -7.03 -3.48 18.23
N ILE A 111 -8.06 -3.96 17.52
CA ILE A 111 -8.64 -3.27 16.34
C ILE A 111 -9.12 -1.86 16.71
N ARG A 112 -9.66 -1.65 17.91
CA ARG A 112 -10.11 -0.32 18.37
C ARG A 112 -8.94 0.63 18.66
N ASN A 113 -7.83 0.10 19.16
CA ASN A 113 -6.70 0.89 19.66
C ASN A 113 -5.59 1.15 18.61
N CYS A 114 -5.57 0.41 17.50
CA CYS A 114 -4.60 0.62 16.42
C CYS A 114 -5.22 1.25 15.17
N SER A 115 -4.37 1.77 14.29
CA SER A 115 -4.69 2.09 12.90
C SER A 115 -4.18 0.95 12.04
N ILE A 116 -5.06 0.19 11.40
CA ILE A 116 -4.66 -0.86 10.48
C ILE A 116 -4.25 -0.19 9.18
N GLU A 117 -3.00 -0.35 8.77
CA GLU A 117 -2.50 0.16 7.48
C GLU A 117 -2.24 -0.97 6.48
N GLY A 118 -2.01 -2.19 6.96
CA GLY A 118 -1.93 -3.39 6.14
C GLY A 118 -2.98 -4.41 6.55
N PHE A 119 -3.72 -4.97 5.60
CA PHE A 119 -4.72 -6.00 5.83
C PHE A 119 -4.46 -7.19 4.88
N GLU A 120 -4.13 -8.34 5.46
CA GLU A 120 -3.85 -9.58 4.74
C GLU A 120 -4.80 -10.69 5.18
N LEU A 121 -5.46 -11.33 4.21
CA LEU A 121 -6.19 -12.58 4.37
C LEU A 121 -5.47 -13.68 3.62
N HIS A 122 -5.18 -14.78 4.30
CA HIS A 122 -4.43 -15.90 3.72
C HIS A 122 -5.13 -17.23 4.01
N LYS A 123 -5.37 -18.02 2.94
CA LYS A 123 -6.01 -19.35 3.01
C LYS A 123 -7.41 -19.35 3.61
N ILE A 124 -8.14 -18.24 3.51
CA ILE A 124 -9.52 -18.15 4.02
C ILE A 124 -10.46 -18.89 3.06
N ASN A 125 -10.76 -20.13 3.42
CA ASN A 125 -11.62 -21.03 2.66
C ASN A 125 -12.72 -21.60 3.56
N GLY A 126 -13.88 -21.86 2.97
CA GLY A 126 -15.03 -22.43 3.65
C GLY A 126 -15.94 -21.40 4.35
N MET A 127 -17.24 -21.67 4.28
CA MET A 127 -18.29 -20.77 4.75
C MET A 127 -18.12 -20.37 6.23
N GLY A 128 -17.77 -21.32 7.10
CA GLY A 128 -17.65 -21.04 8.54
C GLY A 128 -16.58 -20.00 8.91
N ASN A 129 -15.48 -19.92 8.15
CA ASN A 129 -14.42 -18.93 8.38
C ASN A 129 -14.82 -17.54 7.86
N MET A 130 -15.51 -17.49 6.73
CA MET A 130 -16.04 -16.24 6.16
C MET A 130 -17.09 -15.63 7.08
N THR A 131 -18.04 -16.44 7.55
CA THR A 131 -19.06 -16.00 8.50
C THR A 131 -18.44 -15.46 9.80
N LYS A 132 -17.32 -16.04 10.29
CA LYS A 132 -16.58 -15.48 11.44
C LYS A 132 -15.97 -14.12 11.13
N LEU A 133 -15.35 -13.93 9.96
CA LEU A 133 -14.82 -12.62 9.57
C LEU A 133 -15.94 -11.56 9.48
N GLU A 134 -17.06 -11.92 8.86
CA GLU A 134 -18.22 -11.05 8.67
C GLU A 134 -18.90 -10.66 9.97
N ASN A 135 -18.94 -11.57 10.96
CA ASN A 135 -19.59 -11.33 12.24
C ASN A 135 -18.65 -10.71 13.30
N ASP A 136 -17.38 -11.09 13.33
CA ASP A 136 -16.46 -10.69 14.41
C ASP A 136 -15.52 -9.55 13.99
N VAL A 137 -14.94 -9.63 12.78
CA VAL A 137 -13.84 -8.75 12.37
C VAL A 137 -14.34 -7.53 11.62
N PHE A 138 -15.12 -7.72 10.56
CA PHE A 138 -15.59 -6.64 9.69
C PHE A 138 -16.39 -5.58 10.45
N PRO A 139 -17.32 -5.92 11.36
CA PRO A 139 -18.08 -4.93 12.11
C PRO A 139 -17.19 -4.08 13.02
N GLU A 140 -16.16 -4.69 13.62
CA GLU A 140 -15.24 -3.96 14.50
C GLU A 140 -14.26 -3.10 13.73
N MET A 141 -13.81 -3.52 12.55
CA MET A 141 -13.03 -2.66 11.64
C MET A 141 -13.86 -1.45 11.17
N TYR A 142 -15.14 -1.66 10.85
CA TYR A 142 -16.06 -0.57 10.49
C TYR A 142 -16.30 0.41 11.65
N LYS A 143 -16.67 -0.10 12.84
CA LYS A 143 -16.88 0.72 14.06
C LYS A 143 -15.62 1.48 14.45
N SER A 144 -14.45 0.85 14.29
CA SER A 144 -13.14 1.43 14.58
C SER A 144 -12.61 2.30 13.44
N ARG A 145 -13.38 2.49 12.36
CA ARG A 145 -13.07 3.40 11.23
C ARG A 145 -11.74 3.11 10.56
N GLN A 146 -11.47 1.84 10.26
CA GLN A 146 -10.25 1.40 9.61
C GLN A 146 -10.27 1.71 8.09
N ASN A 147 -10.40 2.98 7.71
CA ASN A 147 -10.61 3.43 6.32
C ASN A 147 -9.32 3.89 5.60
N ASN A 148 -8.15 3.60 6.16
CA ASN A 148 -6.86 4.04 5.61
C ASN A 148 -5.90 2.87 5.36
N ILE A 149 -6.43 1.78 4.78
CA ILE A 149 -5.61 0.64 4.38
C ILE A 149 -4.68 1.07 3.23
N LEU A 150 -3.38 1.01 3.50
CA LEU A 150 -2.30 1.28 2.54
C LEU A 150 -1.88 0.02 1.77
N SER A 151 -2.09 -1.16 2.35
CA SER A 151 -1.76 -2.46 1.77
C SER A 151 -2.90 -3.46 1.95
N LEU A 152 -3.50 -3.93 0.86
CA LEU A 152 -4.50 -5.00 0.85
C LEU A 152 -3.88 -6.27 0.26
N SER A 153 -4.07 -7.42 0.91
CA SER A 153 -3.57 -8.71 0.42
C SER A 153 -4.61 -9.81 0.61
N LEU A 154 -5.05 -10.43 -0.48
CA LEU A 154 -5.91 -11.62 -0.49
C LEU A 154 -5.13 -12.74 -1.19
N ILE A 155 -4.76 -13.79 -0.45
CA ILE A 155 -3.92 -14.88 -0.93
C ILE A 155 -4.63 -16.21 -0.65
N ASP A 156 -4.88 -17.01 -1.68
CA ASP A 156 -5.59 -18.30 -1.58
C ASP A 156 -6.97 -18.18 -0.89
N VAL A 157 -7.74 -17.15 -1.25
CA VAL A 157 -9.08 -16.84 -0.69
C VAL A 157 -10.16 -17.15 -1.73
N ASN A 158 -11.25 -17.80 -1.32
CA ASN A 158 -12.38 -18.14 -2.19
C ASN A 158 -13.70 -17.54 -1.69
N ILE A 159 -14.07 -16.35 -2.17
CA ILE A 159 -15.28 -15.66 -1.74
C ILE A 159 -16.50 -16.21 -2.51
N PRO A 160 -17.47 -16.84 -1.83
CA PRO A 160 -18.66 -17.38 -2.47
C PRO A 160 -19.54 -16.25 -3.00
N SER A 161 -20.27 -16.54 -4.08
CA SER A 161 -21.16 -15.57 -4.73
C SER A 161 -22.25 -15.00 -3.80
N ASN A 162 -22.67 -15.77 -2.80
CA ASN A 162 -23.71 -15.36 -1.86
C ASN A 162 -23.26 -14.21 -0.93
N ASP A 163 -21.97 -14.11 -0.61
CA ASP A 163 -21.45 -13.13 0.36
C ASP A 163 -20.85 -11.90 -0.32
N ILE A 164 -20.86 -11.85 -1.65
CA ILE A 164 -20.19 -10.82 -2.47
C ILE A 164 -20.56 -9.39 -2.06
N ILE A 165 -21.81 -9.14 -1.67
CA ILE A 165 -22.30 -7.80 -1.32
C ILE A 165 -21.61 -7.31 -0.04
N ILE A 166 -21.52 -8.17 0.98
CA ILE A 166 -20.91 -7.85 2.28
C ILE A 166 -19.42 -7.58 2.08
N TRP A 167 -18.74 -8.45 1.34
CA TRP A 167 -17.32 -8.30 1.03
C TRP A 167 -17.03 -7.05 0.20
N LYS A 168 -17.89 -6.74 -0.78
CA LYS A 168 -17.74 -5.52 -1.59
C LYS A 168 -17.88 -4.29 -0.72
N GLN A 169 -18.92 -4.24 0.11
CA GLN A 169 -19.11 -3.14 1.03
C GLN A 169 -17.93 -2.98 2.00
N PHE A 170 -17.44 -4.09 2.57
CA PHE A 170 -16.31 -4.06 3.47
C PHE A 170 -15.05 -3.52 2.78
N ILE A 171 -14.62 -4.12 1.67
CA ILE A 171 -13.35 -3.75 1.03
C ILE A 171 -13.38 -2.32 0.49
N TYR A 172 -14.47 -1.90 -0.16
CA TYR A 172 -14.59 -0.51 -0.65
C TYR A 172 -14.64 0.52 0.49
N ASN A 173 -15.11 0.17 1.69
CA ASN A 173 -15.07 1.05 2.86
C ASN A 173 -13.67 1.16 3.49
N MET A 174 -12.86 0.11 3.37
CA MET A 174 -11.51 0.05 3.95
C MET A 174 -10.45 0.65 3.01
N LEU A 175 -10.62 0.46 1.70
CA LEU A 175 -9.74 1.00 0.67
C LEU A 175 -9.89 2.51 0.53
N ASN A 176 -8.79 3.16 0.21
CA ASN A 176 -8.79 4.58 -0.11
C ASN A 176 -7.81 4.94 -1.22
N ARG A 177 -7.82 6.22 -1.60
CA ARG A 177 -6.95 6.79 -2.65
C ARG A 177 -5.45 6.67 -2.35
N ASN A 178 -5.07 6.41 -1.11
CA ASN A 178 -3.67 6.27 -0.68
C ASN A 178 -3.18 4.83 -0.65
N CYS A 179 -4.02 3.83 -0.94
CA CYS A 179 -3.60 2.44 -1.08
C CYS A 179 -2.45 2.32 -2.09
N LYS A 180 -1.31 1.79 -1.63
CA LYS A 180 -0.06 1.64 -2.39
C LYS A 180 0.14 0.20 -2.87
N THR A 181 -0.32 -0.76 -2.08
CA THR A 181 -0.08 -2.19 -2.31
C THR A 181 -1.40 -2.93 -2.44
N MET A 182 -1.55 -3.70 -3.51
CA MET A 182 -2.68 -4.61 -3.72
C MET A 182 -2.15 -5.96 -4.20
N ILE A 183 -2.27 -6.98 -3.37
CA ILE A 183 -1.83 -8.34 -3.68
C ILE A 183 -3.07 -9.22 -3.71
N ILE A 184 -3.46 -9.67 -4.88
CA ILE A 184 -4.58 -10.56 -5.13
C ILE A 184 -3.98 -11.77 -5.83
N ASP A 185 -3.90 -12.89 -5.13
CA ASP A 185 -3.07 -14.03 -5.55
C ASP A 185 -3.81 -15.35 -5.38
N ASN A 186 -4.05 -16.05 -6.49
CA ASN A 186 -4.74 -17.34 -6.56
C ASN A 186 -6.12 -17.34 -5.86
N VAL A 187 -6.90 -16.27 -6.08
CA VAL A 187 -8.21 -16.10 -5.45
C VAL A 187 -9.35 -16.44 -6.38
N TYR A 188 -10.51 -16.77 -5.80
CA TYR A 188 -11.81 -16.80 -6.46
C TYR A 188 -12.65 -15.68 -5.84
N LEU A 189 -13.03 -14.68 -6.65
CA LEU A 189 -13.63 -13.44 -6.14
C LEU A 189 -15.13 -13.30 -6.45
N SER A 190 -15.72 -14.22 -7.20
CA SER A 190 -17.11 -14.18 -7.66
C SER A 190 -17.51 -12.83 -8.29
N LYS A 191 -16.61 -12.17 -9.03
CA LYS A 191 -16.80 -10.79 -9.57
C LYS A 191 -16.84 -9.66 -8.51
N LEU A 192 -16.26 -9.88 -7.33
CA LEU A 192 -16.15 -8.87 -6.26
C LEU A 192 -15.49 -7.58 -6.74
N PHE A 193 -14.44 -7.73 -7.56
CA PHE A 193 -13.72 -6.62 -8.17
C PHE A 193 -13.86 -6.64 -9.68
N ASP A 194 -13.94 -5.44 -10.22
CA ASP A 194 -13.66 -5.15 -11.61
C ASP A 194 -12.45 -4.18 -11.67
N HIS A 195 -12.00 -3.88 -12.87
CA HIS A 195 -10.91 -2.95 -13.18
C HIS A 195 -11.15 -1.55 -12.59
N ARG A 196 -12.37 -1.21 -12.15
CA ARG A 196 -12.67 0.10 -11.56
C ARG A 196 -12.09 0.23 -10.15
N ILE A 197 -11.74 -0.86 -9.47
CA ILE A 197 -11.02 -0.80 -8.18
C ILE A 197 -9.73 0.04 -8.28
N PHE A 198 -9.05 -0.04 -9.41
CA PHE A 198 -7.82 0.72 -9.66
C PHE A 198 -8.08 2.23 -9.85
N ASN A 199 -9.31 2.65 -10.13
CA ASN A 199 -9.68 4.07 -10.16
C ASN A 199 -9.79 4.67 -8.75
N GLU A 200 -10.14 3.84 -7.76
CA GLU A 200 -10.26 4.25 -6.35
C GLU A 200 -8.88 4.37 -5.70
N CYS A 201 -7.95 3.48 -6.01
CA CYS A 201 -6.61 3.44 -5.41
C CYS A 201 -5.55 4.03 -6.36
N ARG A 202 -5.54 5.36 -6.53
CA ARG A 202 -4.69 6.05 -7.52
C ARG A 202 -3.19 6.06 -7.23
N LYS A 203 -2.77 5.74 -6.01
CA LYS A 203 -1.36 5.74 -5.58
C LYS A 203 -0.73 4.34 -5.53
N MET A 204 -1.34 3.35 -6.20
CA MET A 204 -0.76 2.02 -6.25
C MET A 204 0.63 2.04 -6.90
N THR A 205 1.58 1.40 -6.24
CA THR A 205 2.96 1.21 -6.71
C THR A 205 3.37 -0.27 -6.69
N HIS A 206 2.65 -1.12 -5.95
CA HIS A 206 2.87 -2.56 -5.90
C HIS A 206 1.56 -3.32 -6.14
N VAL A 207 1.47 -4.03 -7.26
CA VAL A 207 0.28 -4.80 -7.64
C VAL A 207 0.65 -6.24 -7.96
N LYS A 208 -0.05 -7.20 -7.37
CA LYS A 208 -0.14 -8.57 -7.86
C LYS A 208 -1.62 -8.88 -8.09
N TRP A 209 -1.97 -9.34 -9.28
CA TRP A 209 -3.36 -9.54 -9.71
C TRP A 209 -3.51 -10.84 -10.48
N ILE A 210 -3.76 -11.93 -9.74
CA ILE A 210 -4.00 -13.29 -10.23
C ILE A 210 -5.35 -13.76 -9.67
N VAL A 211 -6.37 -13.74 -10.53
CA VAL A 211 -7.78 -14.02 -10.17
C VAL A 211 -8.29 -15.15 -11.04
N ASN A 212 -8.65 -16.27 -10.41
CA ASN A 212 -8.91 -17.51 -11.13
C ASN A 212 -10.25 -17.50 -11.89
N ASP A 213 -11.23 -16.73 -11.43
CA ASP A 213 -12.61 -16.71 -11.93
C ASP A 213 -12.96 -15.48 -12.78
N SER A 214 -12.00 -14.58 -13.03
CA SER A 214 -12.21 -13.44 -13.93
C SER A 214 -12.22 -13.86 -15.41
N GLU A 215 -13.09 -13.23 -16.20
CA GLU A 215 -13.09 -13.34 -17.66
C GLU A 215 -11.83 -12.69 -18.26
N GLU A 216 -11.37 -13.16 -19.42
CA GLU A 216 -10.14 -12.70 -20.08
C GLU A 216 -10.14 -11.19 -20.34
N GLU A 217 -11.26 -10.66 -20.86
CA GLU A 217 -11.45 -9.23 -21.12
C GLU A 217 -11.24 -8.39 -19.85
N GLU A 218 -11.73 -8.89 -18.71
CA GLU A 218 -11.61 -8.20 -17.42
C GLU A 218 -10.17 -8.23 -16.90
N LYS A 219 -9.46 -9.36 -17.08
CA LYS A 219 -8.03 -9.47 -16.75
C LYS A 219 -7.21 -8.46 -17.54
N ILE A 220 -7.47 -8.32 -18.84
CA ILE A 220 -6.82 -7.32 -19.70
C ILE A 220 -7.11 -5.92 -19.16
N LYS A 221 -8.38 -5.54 -18.94
CA LYS A 221 -8.77 -4.21 -18.41
C LYS A 221 -8.10 -3.89 -17.07
N CYS A 222 -7.98 -4.86 -16.16
CA CYS A 222 -7.24 -4.68 -14.92
C CYS A 222 -5.77 -4.32 -15.18
N GLY A 223 -5.07 -5.09 -16.02
CA GLY A 223 -3.68 -4.79 -16.39
C GLY A 223 -3.52 -3.41 -17.02
N GLU A 224 -4.42 -3.02 -17.92
CA GLU A 224 -4.43 -1.70 -18.56
C GLU A 224 -4.60 -0.56 -17.54
N ARG A 225 -5.49 -0.73 -16.55
CA ARG A 225 -5.69 0.27 -15.49
C ARG A 225 -4.48 0.39 -14.57
N VAL A 226 -3.82 -0.72 -14.25
CA VAL A 226 -2.55 -0.69 -13.48
C VAL A 226 -1.49 0.08 -14.25
N MET A 227 -1.30 -0.20 -15.55
CA MET A 227 -0.33 0.54 -16.37
C MET A 227 -0.69 2.02 -16.54
N ALA A 228 -1.98 2.36 -16.66
CA ALA A 228 -2.42 3.75 -16.71
C ALA A 228 -2.07 4.50 -15.42
N ASN A 229 -2.30 3.89 -14.25
CA ASN A 229 -1.92 4.46 -12.96
C ASN A 229 -0.39 4.63 -12.83
N PHE A 230 0.37 3.62 -13.23
CA PHE A 230 1.84 3.68 -13.22
C PHE A 230 2.38 4.77 -14.16
N THR A 231 1.80 4.88 -15.36
CA THR A 231 2.11 5.95 -16.33
C THR A 231 1.83 7.32 -15.74
N TYR A 232 0.67 7.50 -15.10
CA TYR A 232 0.31 8.74 -14.41
C TYR A 232 1.32 9.07 -13.29
N HIS A 233 1.67 8.09 -12.46
CA HIS A 233 2.64 8.26 -11.37
C HIS A 233 4.00 8.71 -11.90
N ILE A 234 4.51 8.09 -12.96
CA ILE A 234 5.79 8.47 -13.56
C ILE A 234 5.75 9.90 -14.14
N ARG A 235 4.65 10.28 -14.81
CA ARG A 235 4.54 11.61 -15.46
C ARG A 235 4.38 12.75 -14.46
N HIS A 236 3.72 12.52 -13.34
CA HIS A 236 3.25 13.60 -12.46
C HIS A 236 3.89 13.62 -11.08
N SER A 237 4.58 12.55 -10.67
CA SER A 237 5.31 12.56 -9.40
C SER A 237 6.59 13.39 -9.52
N SER A 238 6.85 14.22 -8.50
CA SER A 238 8.15 14.90 -8.39
C SER A 238 9.27 13.84 -8.29
N PRO A 239 10.46 14.06 -8.87
CA PRO A 239 11.58 13.10 -8.80
C PRO A 239 11.91 12.62 -7.38
N HIS A 240 11.74 13.49 -6.37
CA HIS A 240 11.96 13.18 -4.95
C HIS A 240 10.88 12.27 -4.31
N LYS A 241 9.76 12.03 -4.99
CA LYS A 241 8.62 11.21 -4.53
C LYS A 241 8.37 10.00 -5.44
N MET A 242 9.21 9.77 -6.46
CA MET A 242 9.05 8.62 -7.34
C MET A 242 9.41 7.34 -6.58
N GLU A 243 8.41 6.52 -6.33
CA GLU A 243 8.56 5.19 -5.73
C GLU A 243 8.84 4.12 -6.79
N ASN A 244 9.46 3.02 -6.38
CA ASN A 244 9.63 1.85 -7.26
C ASN A 244 8.27 1.24 -7.59
N LEU A 245 8.12 0.76 -8.81
CA LEU A 245 6.89 0.17 -9.32
C LEU A 245 7.02 -1.34 -9.46
N TYR A 246 6.00 -2.08 -9.07
CA TYR A 246 5.95 -3.52 -9.25
C TYR A 246 4.56 -3.92 -9.69
N ALA A 247 4.46 -4.67 -10.79
CA ALA A 247 3.22 -5.29 -11.22
C ALA A 247 3.46 -6.77 -11.53
N TYR A 248 2.55 -7.62 -11.11
CA TYR A 248 2.47 -9.02 -11.50
C TYR A 248 1.02 -9.30 -11.89
N MET A 249 0.76 -9.65 -13.15
CA MET A 249 -0.60 -9.78 -13.68
C MET A 249 -0.71 -10.91 -14.69
N GLU A 250 -1.90 -11.47 -14.85
CA GLU A 250 -2.11 -12.54 -15.83
C GLU A 250 -2.07 -12.05 -17.27
N MET A 251 -2.62 -10.87 -17.59
CA MET A 251 -2.78 -10.41 -18.98
C MET A 251 -2.81 -8.88 -19.05
N ILE A 252 -2.42 -8.32 -20.20
CA ILE A 252 -2.53 -6.90 -20.53
C ILE A 252 -2.45 -6.71 -22.05
N SER A 253 -3.02 -5.64 -22.61
CA SER A 253 -2.75 -5.28 -24.00
C SER A 253 -1.31 -4.79 -24.19
N PRO A 254 -0.60 -5.23 -25.25
CA PRO A 254 0.76 -4.75 -25.52
C PRO A 254 0.85 -3.23 -25.69
N LYS A 255 -0.18 -2.60 -26.26
CA LYS A 255 -0.29 -1.15 -26.42
C LYS A 255 -0.14 -0.41 -25.09
N SER A 256 -0.83 -0.86 -24.05
CA SER A 256 -0.82 -0.22 -22.73
C SER A 256 0.54 -0.33 -22.05
N LEU A 257 1.22 -1.47 -22.22
CA LEU A 257 2.58 -1.68 -21.73
C LEU A 257 3.59 -0.81 -22.48
N VAL A 258 3.49 -0.73 -23.81
CA VAL A 258 4.37 0.11 -24.64
C VAL A 258 4.22 1.59 -24.29
N MET A 259 3.00 2.09 -24.05
CA MET A 259 2.77 3.46 -23.59
C MET A 259 3.43 3.77 -22.24
N PHE A 260 3.41 2.81 -21.31
CA PHE A 260 4.12 2.91 -20.04
C PHE A 260 5.64 2.97 -20.26
N ILE A 261 6.20 2.04 -21.04
CA ILE A 261 7.64 1.97 -21.34
C ILE A 261 8.12 3.26 -22.00
N GLU A 262 7.44 3.74 -23.05
CA GLU A 262 7.76 4.98 -23.74
C GLU A 262 7.78 6.17 -22.76
N THR A 263 6.78 6.25 -21.89
CA THR A 263 6.70 7.28 -20.85
C THR A 263 7.89 7.18 -19.90
N TRP A 264 8.20 6.00 -19.40
CA TRP A 264 9.34 5.77 -18.51
C TRP A 264 10.66 6.20 -19.15
N LEU A 265 10.88 5.83 -20.43
CA LEU A 265 12.07 6.18 -21.20
C LEU A 265 12.21 7.69 -21.45
N SER A 266 11.11 8.44 -21.38
CA SER A 266 11.07 9.90 -21.57
C SER A 266 11.46 10.71 -20.32
N ILE A 267 11.54 10.08 -19.14
CA ILE A 267 11.90 10.75 -17.88
C ILE A 267 13.41 10.73 -17.67
N SER A 268 13.98 11.85 -17.21
CA SER A 268 15.42 11.99 -16.99
C SER A 268 15.93 11.25 -15.75
N ARG A 269 15.09 11.08 -14.74
CA ARG A 269 15.38 10.38 -13.47
C ARG A 269 14.24 9.45 -13.09
N PRO A 270 14.03 8.36 -13.83
CA PRO A 270 12.91 7.47 -13.57
C PRO A 270 13.14 6.62 -12.31
N SER A 271 12.05 6.17 -11.66
CA SER A 271 12.14 5.15 -10.61
C SER A 271 12.32 3.75 -11.21
N ARG A 272 12.77 2.79 -10.39
CA ARG A 272 12.85 1.40 -10.87
C ARG A 272 11.45 0.82 -11.03
N PHE A 273 11.28 -0.07 -11.99
CA PHE A 273 10.09 -0.91 -12.11
C PHE A 273 10.45 -2.37 -12.40
N THR A 274 9.54 -3.26 -12.01
CA THR A 274 9.47 -4.65 -12.47
C THR A 274 8.03 -4.95 -12.84
N ILE A 275 7.78 -5.39 -14.08
CA ILE A 275 6.46 -5.81 -14.54
C ILE A 275 6.56 -7.26 -15.00
N VAL A 276 5.76 -8.14 -14.41
CA VAL A 276 5.65 -9.54 -14.78
C VAL A 276 4.25 -9.77 -15.35
N ILE A 277 4.19 -10.34 -16.55
CA ILE A 277 2.95 -10.70 -17.22
C ILE A 277 2.98 -12.20 -17.47
N GLU A 278 1.96 -12.91 -17.02
CA GLU A 278 1.78 -14.33 -17.36
C GLU A 278 1.08 -14.49 -18.72
N LYS A 279 0.95 -15.72 -19.22
CA LYS A 279 0.16 -16.04 -20.43
C LYS A 279 0.49 -15.19 -21.67
N CYS A 280 1.74 -14.77 -21.82
CA CYS A 280 2.23 -14.11 -23.03
C CYS A 280 2.50 -15.14 -24.12
N ASP A 281 1.45 -15.55 -24.84
CA ASP A 281 1.58 -16.42 -26.00
C ASP A 281 2.37 -15.76 -27.14
N ASP A 282 2.67 -16.53 -28.20
CA ASP A 282 3.48 -16.01 -29.30
C ASP A 282 2.79 -14.87 -30.06
N LYS A 283 1.45 -14.88 -30.11
CA LYS A 283 0.66 -13.77 -30.67
C LYS A 283 0.85 -12.49 -29.88
N TRP A 284 0.81 -12.56 -28.54
CA TRP A 284 1.06 -11.41 -27.69
C TRP A 284 2.47 -10.84 -27.88
N LYS A 285 3.49 -11.71 -28.04
CA LYS A 285 4.87 -11.30 -28.32
C LYS A 285 5.00 -10.60 -29.68
N GLU A 286 4.29 -11.10 -30.70
CA GLU A 286 4.22 -10.47 -32.03
C GLU A 286 3.54 -9.10 -31.96
N ASP A 287 2.37 -9.01 -31.33
CA ASP A 287 1.63 -7.77 -31.14
C ASP A 287 2.45 -6.73 -30.35
N PHE A 288 3.18 -7.17 -29.31
CA PHE A 288 4.11 -6.32 -28.57
C PHE A 288 5.24 -5.79 -29.45
N SER A 289 5.84 -6.64 -30.28
CA SER A 289 6.89 -6.23 -31.21
C SER A 289 6.37 -5.21 -32.23
N ASN A 290 5.15 -5.41 -32.75
CA ASN A 290 4.48 -4.49 -33.66
C ASN A 290 4.20 -3.12 -33.01
N GLU A 291 3.76 -3.08 -31.75
CA GLU A 291 3.57 -1.83 -31.01
C GLU A 291 4.90 -1.12 -30.69
N CYS A 292 5.98 -1.86 -30.42
CA CYS A 292 7.32 -1.27 -30.29
C CYS A 292 7.77 -0.61 -31.60
N ILE A 293 7.58 -1.27 -32.75
CA ILE A 293 7.91 -0.72 -34.08
C ILE A 293 7.12 0.57 -34.35
N LYS A 294 5.80 0.55 -34.12
CA LYS A 294 4.93 1.74 -34.31
C LYS A 294 5.38 2.94 -33.49
N ASN A 295 5.90 2.72 -32.28
CA ASN A 295 6.35 3.77 -31.37
C ASN A 295 7.88 4.05 -31.45
N ASN A 296 8.57 3.54 -32.48
CA ASN A 296 10.02 3.70 -32.68
C ASN A 296 10.88 3.24 -31.47
N LEU A 297 10.43 2.22 -30.75
CA LEU A 297 11.16 1.61 -29.63
C LEU A 297 11.99 0.43 -30.16
N ILE A 298 13.28 0.68 -30.41
CA ILE A 298 14.21 -0.37 -30.87
C ILE A 298 14.40 -1.38 -29.72
N ASN A 299 13.94 -2.62 -29.92
CA ASN A 299 13.98 -3.70 -28.94
C ASN A 299 15.12 -4.72 -29.21
N TYR A 300 16.33 -4.22 -29.49
CA TYR A 300 17.47 -5.09 -29.83
C TYR A 300 17.91 -5.93 -28.61
N ASN A 301 18.16 -7.23 -28.81
CA ASN A 301 18.59 -8.16 -27.76
C ASN A 301 17.71 -8.14 -26.49
N ARG A 302 16.40 -7.96 -26.67
CA ARG A 302 15.43 -7.89 -25.57
C ARG A 302 15.68 -6.69 -24.63
N GLN A 303 16.28 -5.63 -25.16
CA GLN A 303 16.55 -4.39 -24.44
C GLN A 303 15.95 -3.20 -25.20
N ILE A 304 15.36 -2.26 -24.47
CA ILE A 304 14.86 -0.99 -25.02
C ILE A 304 15.60 0.15 -24.32
N ASN A 305 16.47 0.84 -25.06
CA ASN A 305 17.31 1.92 -24.52
C ASN A 305 16.52 3.21 -24.33
N SER A 306 16.83 3.98 -23.28
CA SER A 306 16.25 5.31 -23.08
C SER A 306 16.88 6.32 -24.03
N ASN A 307 16.02 7.10 -24.69
CA ASN A 307 16.44 8.25 -25.50
C ASN A 307 16.85 9.47 -24.64
N LYS A 308 16.64 9.43 -23.31
CA LYS A 308 16.92 10.54 -22.38
C LYS A 308 18.04 10.25 -21.40
N SER A 309 18.25 9.00 -21.00
CA SER A 309 19.31 8.58 -20.08
C SER A 309 20.13 7.47 -20.71
N ARG A 310 21.40 7.76 -21.03
CA ARG A 310 22.34 6.81 -21.66
C ARG A 310 22.53 5.52 -20.84
N TYR A 311 22.30 5.59 -19.53
CA TYR A 311 22.50 4.48 -18.60
C TYR A 311 21.19 3.83 -18.14
N SER A 312 20.08 4.13 -18.83
CA SER A 312 18.78 3.58 -18.49
C SER A 312 18.21 2.81 -19.66
N TYR A 313 17.77 1.59 -19.39
CA TYR A 313 17.15 0.71 -20.38
C TYR A 313 16.15 -0.22 -19.72
N VAL A 314 15.25 -0.79 -20.51
CA VAL A 314 14.33 -1.84 -20.07
C VAL A 314 14.85 -3.17 -20.57
N LYS A 315 15.03 -4.14 -19.67
CA LYS A 315 15.46 -5.50 -19.99
C LYS A 315 14.25 -6.44 -19.94
N MET A 316 14.05 -7.22 -20.99
CA MET A 316 12.97 -8.20 -21.09
C MET A 316 13.53 -9.61 -20.91
N ARG A 317 12.88 -10.40 -20.07
CA ARG A 317 13.20 -11.82 -19.83
C ARG A 317 11.96 -12.66 -20.09
N TYR A 318 12.14 -13.75 -20.81
CA TYR A 318 11.11 -14.75 -21.04
C TYR A 318 11.43 -15.92 -20.11
N ASP A 319 10.43 -16.34 -19.36
CA ASP A 319 10.51 -17.48 -18.47
C ASP A 319 9.37 -18.43 -18.83
N GLU A 320 9.72 -19.65 -19.21
CA GLU A 320 8.76 -20.70 -19.53
C GLU A 320 8.77 -21.68 -18.37
N ASN A 321 7.78 -21.53 -17.49
CA ASN A 321 7.64 -22.38 -16.32
C ASN A 321 6.24 -22.99 -16.31
N ASN A 322 6.18 -24.32 -16.18
CA ASN A 322 4.93 -25.10 -16.10
C ASN A 322 3.93 -24.83 -17.25
N GLY A 323 4.44 -24.61 -18.47
CA GLY A 323 3.60 -24.32 -19.65
C GLY A 323 3.00 -22.92 -19.68
N ILE A 324 3.32 -22.06 -18.72
CA ILE A 324 2.92 -20.65 -18.70
C ILE A 324 4.12 -19.81 -19.12
N THR A 325 4.01 -19.15 -20.27
CA THR A 325 5.00 -18.18 -20.72
C THR A 325 4.85 -16.89 -19.93
N LYS A 326 5.88 -16.54 -19.17
CA LYS A 326 5.98 -15.29 -18.42
C LYS A 326 6.94 -14.34 -19.11
N VAL A 327 6.59 -13.07 -19.16
CA VAL A 327 7.50 -12.00 -19.61
C VAL A 327 7.71 -11.03 -18.47
N THR A 328 8.98 -10.84 -18.11
CA THR A 328 9.40 -9.90 -17.09
C THR A 328 10.11 -8.72 -17.74
N PHE A 329 9.66 -7.51 -17.42
CA PHE A 329 10.26 -6.25 -17.82
C PHE A 329 10.87 -5.60 -16.59
N ASP A 330 12.20 -5.48 -16.58
CA ASP A 330 12.94 -4.85 -15.49
C ASP A 330 13.54 -3.53 -15.99
N SER A 331 13.38 -2.47 -15.21
CA SER A 331 14.18 -1.25 -15.43
C SER A 331 15.61 -1.48 -14.97
N ILE A 332 16.57 -1.12 -15.81
CA ILE A 332 17.96 -1.00 -15.40
C ILE A 332 18.33 0.49 -15.39
N ILE A 333 18.96 0.90 -14.31
CA ILE A 333 19.50 2.25 -14.12
C ILE A 333 20.95 2.06 -13.68
N ASP A 334 21.85 2.02 -14.65
CA ASP A 334 23.27 1.97 -14.40
C ASP A 334 23.74 3.36 -13.92
N MET A 335 24.51 3.39 -12.84
CA MET A 335 25.25 4.59 -12.45
C MET A 335 26.74 4.31 -12.66
N PRO A 336 27.45 5.13 -13.45
CA PRO A 336 28.87 4.94 -13.68
C PRO A 336 29.65 5.03 -12.37
N THR A 337 30.63 4.16 -12.20
CA THR A 337 31.51 4.03 -11.01
C THR A 337 32.43 5.24 -10.76
N ASN A 338 32.47 6.22 -11.67
CA ASN A 338 33.49 7.28 -11.70
C ASN A 338 33.07 8.63 -11.06
N LEU A 339 32.10 8.65 -10.15
CA LEU A 339 31.93 9.80 -9.26
C LEU A 339 32.92 9.70 -8.09
N PHE A 340 34.12 10.25 -8.32
CA PHE A 340 35.12 10.60 -7.32
C PHE A 340 34.46 11.30 -6.11
N SER A 341 34.39 10.63 -4.94
CA SER A 341 34.49 11.19 -3.57
C SER A 341 33.62 10.55 -2.48
N GLN A 342 32.70 9.61 -2.74
CA GLN A 342 31.82 9.11 -1.67
C GLN A 342 31.74 7.58 -1.57
N ARG A 343 31.84 7.12 -0.31
CA ARG A 343 32.14 5.76 0.16
C ARG A 343 31.31 4.66 -0.52
N ILE A 344 32.05 3.67 -1.01
CA ILE A 344 31.58 2.37 -1.49
C ILE A 344 30.58 1.78 -0.48
N THR A 345 29.32 1.62 -0.90
CA THR A 345 28.39 0.69 -0.24
C THR A 345 28.48 -0.64 -0.99
N TYR A 346 29.05 -1.65 -0.33
CA TYR A 346 29.35 -3.00 -0.84
C TYR A 346 28.13 -3.81 -1.37
N GLY A 347 26.92 -3.24 -1.40
CA GLY A 347 25.70 -3.93 -1.85
C GLY A 347 25.62 -4.22 -3.35
N ARG A 348 26.55 -3.67 -4.15
CA ARG A 348 26.58 -3.81 -5.63
C ARG A 348 27.26 -5.09 -6.15
N PHE A 349 27.85 -5.92 -5.29
CA PHE A 349 28.54 -7.15 -5.69
C PHE A 349 27.68 -8.44 -5.59
N TYR A 350 26.43 -8.36 -5.12
CA TYR A 350 25.62 -9.55 -4.81
C TYR A 350 24.31 -9.71 -5.60
N ILE A 351 24.07 -8.91 -6.65
CA ILE A 351 22.83 -9.02 -7.46
C ILE A 351 23.08 -9.70 -8.82
N ASP A 352 24.35 -9.86 -9.23
CA ASP A 352 24.76 -10.48 -10.50
C ASP A 352 25.40 -11.87 -10.35
N PHE A 353 25.16 -12.58 -9.24
CA PHE A 353 25.33 -14.03 -9.06
C PHE A 353 24.00 -14.63 -8.61
#